data_AF-A0A1A9I181-F1
#
_entry.id   AF-A0A1A9I181-F1
#
_cell.length_a   1.000
_cell.length_b   1.000
_cell.length_c   1.000
_cell.angle_alpha   90.00
_cell.angle_beta   90.00
_cell.angle_gamma   90.00
#
_symmetry.space_group_name_H-M   'P 1'
#
loop_
_entity.id
_entity.type
_entity.pdbx_description
1 polymer ?
#
loop_
_entity_poly.entity_id
_entity_poly.type
_entity_poly.pdbx_seq_one_letter_code
_entity_poly.pdbx_strand_id
1 'polypeptide(L)'
;MPAIDPSVYNSKDKLRELIRNERRIELAGEGQWYFNIRRWGTAGSVMTSIKDLNNSLVQERIWDNKYTLMPYPQTAVDRNSNLKNAQASKGY
;
A
#
# COMPACT_ATOMS: atom_id res chain seq x y z
N MET A 1 -16.38 -15.22 -0.22
CA MET A 1 -15.84 -15.80 -1.48
C MET A 1 -16.83 -16.62 -2.31
N PRO A 2 -17.10 -16.22 -3.56
CA PRO A 2 -17.92 -16.97 -4.53
C PRO A 2 -17.17 -18.18 -5.13
N ALA A 3 -17.88 -19.02 -5.89
CA ALA A 3 -17.28 -20.13 -6.61
C ALA A 3 -16.19 -19.67 -7.59
N ILE A 4 -15.05 -20.36 -7.60
CA ILE A 4 -13.88 -20.01 -8.42
C ILE A 4 -13.80 -20.98 -9.59
N ASP A 5 -13.65 -20.45 -10.80
CA ASP A 5 -13.34 -21.25 -12.00
C ASP A 5 -11.83 -21.52 -12.11
N PRO A 6 -11.38 -22.78 -11.97
CA PRO A 6 -9.95 -23.12 -12.08
C PRO A 6 -9.36 -22.88 -13.47
N SER A 7 -10.18 -22.85 -14.53
CA SER A 7 -9.72 -22.58 -15.90
C SER A 7 -9.32 -21.11 -16.08
N VAL A 8 -10.00 -20.20 -15.38
CA VAL A 8 -9.69 -18.77 -15.38
C VAL A 8 -8.45 -18.49 -14.54
N TYR A 9 -8.40 -18.99 -13.30
CA TYR A 9 -7.31 -18.78 -12.33
C TYR A 9 -6.25 -19.90 -12.39
N ASN A 10 -5.85 -20.24 -13.61
CA ASN A 10 -4.97 -21.38 -13.90
C ASN A 10 -3.47 -21.14 -13.65
N SER A 11 -3.08 -19.98 -13.09
CA SER A 11 -1.68 -19.65 -12.81
C SER A 11 -1.53 -19.11 -11.39
N LYS A 12 -0.32 -19.26 -10.84
CA LYS A 12 0.05 -18.73 -9.52
C LYS A 12 -0.21 -17.23 -9.41
N ASP A 13 0.05 -16.48 -10.48
CA ASP A 13 -0.11 -15.02 -10.45
C ASP A 13 -1.57 -14.60 -10.50
N LYS A 14 -2.39 -15.27 -11.33
CA LYS A 14 -3.84 -15.05 -11.36
C LYS A 14 -4.50 -15.44 -10.03
N LEU A 15 -4.10 -16.57 -9.45
CA LEU A 15 -4.61 -16.97 -8.13
C LEU A 15 -4.22 -15.97 -7.05
N ARG A 16 -3.00 -15.41 -7.11
CA ARG A 16 -2.56 -14.36 -6.19
C ARG A 16 -3.39 -13.09 -6.36
N GLU A 17 -3.71 -12.70 -7.58
CA GLU A 17 -4.59 -11.56 -7.87
C GLU A 17 -5.98 -11.75 -7.27
N LEU A 18 -6.59 -12.93 -7.47
CA LEU A 18 -7.87 -13.30 -6.87
C LEU A 18 -7.85 -13.16 -5.35
N ILE A 19 -6.84 -13.75 -4.69
CA ILE A 19 -6.70 -13.69 -3.22
C ILE A 19 -6.54 -12.24 -2.74
N ARG A 20 -5.79 -11.41 -3.47
CA ARG A 20 -5.60 -9.98 -3.12
C ARG A 20 -6.90 -9.20 -3.25
N ASN A 21 -7.69 -9.47 -4.30
CA ASN A 21 -8.98 -8.85 -4.50
C ASN A 21 -9.97 -9.25 -3.41
N GLU A 22 -10.06 -10.54 -3.09
CA GLU A 22 -10.94 -11.03 -2.03
C GLU A 22 -10.59 -10.41 -0.68
N ARG A 23 -9.30 -10.37 -0.32
CA ARG A 23 -8.82 -9.72 0.91
C ARG A 23 -9.18 -8.22 0.96
N ARG A 24 -9.21 -7.54 -0.18
CA ARG A 24 -9.56 -6.11 -0.26
C ARG A 24 -11.05 -5.89 -0.01
N ILE A 25 -11.90 -6.76 -0.53
CA ILE A 25 -13.36 -6.67 -0.40
C ILE A 25 -13.78 -7.09 1.02
N GLU A 26 -13.36 -8.27 1.46
CA GLU A 26 -13.79 -8.86 2.74
C GLU A 26 -13.31 -8.04 3.95
N LEU A 27 -12.10 -7.46 3.90
CA LEU A 27 -11.51 -6.68 5.00
C LEU A 27 -11.53 -5.17 4.73
N ALA A 28 -12.48 -4.70 3.93
CA ALA A 28 -12.65 -3.29 3.65
C ALA A 28 -13.00 -2.53 4.94
N GLY A 29 -12.30 -1.41 5.21
CA GLY A 29 -12.52 -0.62 6.42
C GLY A 29 -11.74 -1.07 7.66
N GLU A 30 -11.04 -2.22 7.61
CA GLU A 30 -10.32 -2.77 8.77
C GLU A 30 -8.83 -2.38 8.84
N GLY A 31 -8.41 -1.36 8.08
CA GLY A 31 -7.01 -0.86 8.08
C GLY A 31 -5.98 -1.76 7.38
N GLN A 32 -6.36 -2.95 6.90
CA GLN A 32 -5.44 -3.89 6.26
C GLN A 32 -4.86 -3.39 4.93
N TRP A 33 -5.63 -2.58 4.20
CA TRP A 33 -5.22 -2.06 2.90
C TRP A 33 -3.91 -1.29 2.96
N TYR A 34 -3.71 -0.47 4.00
CA TYR A 34 -2.52 0.34 4.21
C TYR A 34 -1.23 -0.51 4.22
N PHE A 35 -1.25 -1.66 4.89
CA PHE A 35 -0.10 -2.55 4.98
C PHE A 35 0.04 -3.46 3.75
N ASN A 36 -1.09 -3.90 3.18
CA ASN A 36 -1.11 -4.77 2.02
C ASN A 36 -0.43 -4.15 0.79
N ILE A 37 -0.76 -2.91 0.44
CA ILE A 37 -0.19 -2.25 -0.74
C ILE A 37 1.31 -2.00 -0.61
N ARG A 38 1.79 -1.77 0.62
CA ARG A 38 3.22 -1.57 0.91
C ARG A 38 3.99 -2.87 0.78
N ARG A 39 3.55 -3.94 1.45
CA ARG A 39 4.25 -5.24 1.39
C ARG A 39 4.21 -5.87 -0.01
N TRP A 40 3.22 -5.51 -0.83
CA TRP A 40 3.12 -5.97 -2.21
C TRP A 40 3.91 -5.11 -3.19
N GLY A 41 4.44 -3.95 -2.77
CA GLY A 41 5.13 -3.01 -3.65
C GLY A 41 4.23 -2.33 -4.68
N THR A 42 2.90 -2.38 -4.50
CA THR A 42 1.93 -1.84 -5.47
C THR A 42 1.41 -0.46 -5.09
N ALA A 43 1.86 0.10 -3.95
CA ALA A 43 1.37 1.37 -3.43
C ALA A 43 1.45 2.51 -4.45
N GLY A 44 2.56 2.62 -5.20
CA GLY A 44 2.72 3.66 -6.24
C GLY A 44 1.72 3.55 -7.38
N SER A 45 1.27 2.35 -7.73
CA SER A 45 0.29 2.13 -8.81
C SER A 45 -1.15 2.37 -8.36
N VAL A 46 -1.46 2.18 -7.08
CA VAL A 46 -2.85 2.20 -6.57
C VAL A 46 -3.20 3.48 -5.79
N MET A 47 -2.20 4.24 -5.32
CA MET A 47 -2.40 5.49 -4.59
C MET A 47 -2.59 6.68 -5.54
N THR A 48 -3.54 6.56 -6.46
CA THR A 48 -3.92 7.63 -7.39
C THR A 48 -4.93 8.59 -6.77
N SER A 49 -4.99 9.83 -7.26
CA SER A 49 -5.97 10.84 -6.84
C SER A 49 -7.42 10.34 -6.95
N ILE A 50 -8.26 10.74 -6.00
CA ILE A 50 -9.68 10.37 -5.97
C ILE A 50 -10.49 11.44 -6.69
N LYS A 51 -11.43 10.98 -7.50
CA LYS A 51 -12.44 11.81 -8.16
C LYS A 51 -13.84 11.41 -7.74
N ASP A 52 -14.78 12.33 -7.83
CA ASP A 52 -16.21 12.07 -7.60
C ASP A 52 -16.89 11.45 -8.83
N LEU A 53 -18.21 11.27 -8.73
CA LEU A 53 -19.06 10.76 -9.82
C LEU A 53 -19.07 11.69 -11.06
N ASN A 54 -18.82 12.98 -10.87
CA ASN A 54 -18.76 13.99 -11.92
C ASN A 54 -17.32 14.18 -12.45
N ASN A 55 -16.39 13.28 -12.09
CA ASN A 55 -14.97 13.34 -12.45
C ASN A 55 -14.23 14.59 -11.93
N SER A 56 -14.79 15.26 -10.92
CA SER A 56 -14.15 16.37 -10.21
C SER A 56 -13.16 15.83 -9.18
N LEU A 57 -12.03 16.50 -9.02
CA LEU A 57 -10.99 16.10 -8.07
C LEU A 57 -11.47 16.29 -6.62
N VAL A 58 -11.54 15.19 -5.87
CA VAL A 58 -11.90 15.21 -4.44
C VAL A 58 -10.66 15.28 -3.57
N GLN A 59 -9.63 14.50 -3.91
CA GLN A 59 -8.39 14.45 -3.15
C GLN A 59 -7.22 14.16 -4.08
N GLU A 60 -6.25 15.05 -4.10
CA GLU A 60 -4.94 14.78 -4.72
C GLU A 60 -4.14 13.82 -3.84
N ARG A 61 -3.53 12.82 -4.48
CA ARG A 61 -2.68 11.85 -3.80
C ARG A 61 -1.35 11.76 -4.53
N ILE A 62 -0.28 11.82 -3.75
CA ILE A 62 1.09 11.67 -4.23
C ILE A 62 1.71 10.49 -3.50
N TRP A 63 2.39 9.63 -4.26
CA TRP A 63 3.17 8.54 -3.71
C TRP A 63 4.64 8.71 -4.08
N ASP A 64 5.49 8.67 -3.06
CA ASP A 64 6.94 8.53 -3.16
C ASP A 64 7.31 7.17 -2.56
N ASN A 65 8.26 6.46 -3.16
CA ASN A 65 8.71 5.15 -2.69
C ASN A 65 9.23 5.18 -1.24
N LYS A 66 9.73 6.34 -0.76
CA LYS A 66 10.11 6.51 0.66
C LYS A 66 8.96 6.25 1.64
N TYR A 67 7.70 6.50 1.22
CA TYR A 67 6.50 6.31 2.04
C TYR A 67 6.15 4.83 2.31
N THR A 68 6.93 3.90 1.74
CA THR A 68 6.85 2.47 2.05
C THR A 68 7.18 2.20 3.51
N LEU A 69 8.12 2.96 4.09
CA LEU A 69 8.53 2.83 5.48
C LEU A 69 8.16 4.09 6.25
N MET A 70 7.75 3.95 7.51
CA MET A 70 7.52 5.12 8.35
C MET A 70 8.86 5.73 8.81
N PRO A 71 8.91 7.07 8.93
CA PRO A 71 10.04 7.75 9.54
C PRO A 71 10.15 7.37 11.01
N TYR A 72 11.36 7.34 11.53
CA TYR A 72 11.56 7.33 12.98
C TYR A 72 11.07 8.67 13.57
N PRO A 73 10.52 8.68 14.80
CA PRO A 73 10.18 9.93 15.48
C PRO A 73 11.43 10.82 15.63
N GLN A 74 11.28 12.12 15.37
CA GLN A 74 12.41 13.06 15.39
C GLN A 74 13.15 13.04 16.75
N THR A 75 12.40 12.98 17.85
CA THR A 75 12.97 12.89 19.20
C THR A 75 13.84 11.65 19.42
N ALA A 76 13.55 10.53 18.74
CA ALA A 76 14.39 9.33 18.79
C ALA A 76 15.68 9.53 18.00
N VAL A 77 15.60 10.17 16.84
CA VAL A 77 16.77 10.51 15.99
C VAL A 77 17.69 11.51 16.68
N ASP A 78 17.12 12.49 17.41
CA ASP A 78 17.90 13.49 18.15
C ASP A 78 18.65 12.87 19.34
N ARG A 79 18.01 11.90 20.02
CA ARG A 79 18.58 11.22 21.19
C ARG A 79 19.61 10.14 20.84
N ASN A 80 19.51 9.53 19.67
CA ASN A 80 20.41 8.47 19.25
C ASN A 80 21.05 8.80 17.89
N SER A 81 22.32 9.21 17.92
CA SER A 81 23.11 9.54 16.73
C SER A 81 23.17 8.40 15.70
N ASN A 82 23.09 7.14 16.12
CA ASN A 82 23.12 5.99 15.22
C ASN A 82 21.84 5.87 14.36
N LEU A 83 20.73 6.49 14.77
CA LEU A 83 19.47 6.47 14.01
C LEU A 83 19.46 7.43 12.82
N LYS A 84 20.36 8.42 12.78
CA LYS A 84 20.42 9.39 11.68
C LYS A 84 20.70 8.72 10.34
N ASN A 85 21.68 7.83 10.30
CA ASN A 85 22.04 7.10 9.07
C ASN A 85 20.92 6.15 8.62
N ALA A 86 20.29 5.47 9.59
CA ALA A 86 19.16 4.58 9.30
C ALA A 86 17.93 5.36 8.80
N GLN A 87 17.67 6.55 9.33
CA GLN A 87 16.60 7.44 8.85
C GLN A 87 16.87 7.90 7.41
N ALA A 88 18.08 8.38 7.14
CA ALA A 88 18.48 8.84 5.81
C ALA A 88 18.36 7.73 4.74
N SER A 89 18.69 6.47 5.10
CA SER A 89 18.53 5.33 4.17
C SER A 89 17.08 5.05 3.77
N LYS A 90 16.10 5.51 4.54
CA LYS A 90 14.67 5.43 4.19
C LYS A 90 14.21 6.57 3.29
N GLY A 91 15.04 7.60 3.06
CA GLY A 91 14.72 8.79 2.27
C GLY A 91 14.10 9.94 3.06
N TYR A 92 14.25 9.95 4.40
CA TYR A 92 13.78 11.00 5.30
C TYR A 92 14.91 11.76 5.97
#